data_AF-A0A661R9G0-F1
#
_entry.id   AF-A0A661R9G0-F1
#
_cell.length_a   1.000
_cell.length_b   1.000
_cell.length_c   1.000
_cell.angle_alpha   90.00
_cell.angle_beta   90.00
_cell.angle_gamma   90.00
#
_symmetry.space_group_name_H-M   'P 1'
#
loop_
_entity.id
_entity.type
_entity.pdbx_description
1 polymer ?
#
loop_
_entity_poly.entity_id
_entity_poly.type
_entity_poly.pdbx_seq_one_letter_code
_entity_poly.pdbx_strand_id
1 'polypeptide(L)'
;MGPNKKPLAPCEQRTKFLKNCMKDCSNTFWEKGENDPEVDEWVNKNKRNLHDLSDNEFVKLFQWAHVWSGGKNFWDTLRQRVAERFPELVIYPALRETLNAFEDFAGKTEEVSHIRKIETIETIERERKRINDELSKLLSKVETRKKGFDKRIKSIIEGLKKNDPGDSNRAIVQLPGVKNLAITVEKISIDLLSNVVVPVRDAFKEGFIAYDLEAKLRGSLSQNDTRHVVESYDYYSREFMNKNAARDSLKFEIKKGDKSGEKQLERVSQRCQNLYQRMREGLSNRAEFLLQKKSQTMEDAIIKLLRSETDQIAEMAKECLSNYKESRIILPEFETIIQANPIELPSNLFNLPEPKEKSNSKWEKVGTEKYSYEHDTGTCFEEIHTEWSTRDKKDWVSYKVLELPSADGMAEQWTNGISLAKDSLWEELAIWISDAFESTLNQYSDALIHFQKFFKEECDKQIMFIEENGEAEIEKWNEILERLKETRSVYNKLKDKAITKDGV
;
A
#
# COMPACT_ATOMS: atom_id res chain seq x y z
N MET A 1 42.37 1.83 54.91
CA MET A 1 41.31 2.78 54.57
C MET A 1 41.45 3.16 53.10
N GLY A 2 40.73 2.46 52.21
CA GLY A 2 40.43 2.92 50.86
C GLY A 2 38.98 3.41 50.84
N PRO A 3 38.63 4.44 50.05
CA PRO A 3 37.32 5.07 50.14
C PRO A 3 36.24 4.09 49.69
N ASN A 4 35.31 3.81 50.61
CA ASN A 4 34.01 3.21 50.33
C ASN A 4 33.33 4.04 49.23
N LYS A 5 33.47 3.64 47.97
CA LYS A 5 32.66 4.18 46.88
C LYS A 5 31.22 3.74 47.16
N LYS A 6 30.35 4.71 47.42
CA LYS A 6 28.91 4.45 47.50
C LYS A 6 28.46 3.74 46.22
N PRO A 7 27.61 2.71 46.29
CA PRO A 7 27.06 2.08 45.10
C PRO A 7 26.33 3.12 44.25
N LEU A 8 26.58 3.09 42.93
CA LEU A 8 26.09 4.08 41.95
C LEU A 8 24.56 4.05 41.74
N ALA A 9 23.85 3.04 42.26
CA ALA A 9 22.39 2.92 42.19
C ALA A 9 21.80 2.41 43.52
N PRO A 10 20.56 2.81 43.89
CA PRO A 10 19.84 2.24 45.04
C PRO A 10 19.72 0.71 44.94
N CYS A 11 19.87 0.01 46.06
CA CYS A 11 19.91 -1.47 46.14
C CYS A 11 18.71 -2.16 45.44
N GLU A 12 17.52 -1.55 45.50
CA GLU A 12 16.31 -2.04 44.83
C GLU A 12 16.38 -1.96 43.30
N GLN A 13 16.88 -0.85 42.75
CA GLN A 13 17.03 -0.69 41.30
C GLN A 13 18.10 -1.63 40.75
N ARG A 14 19.21 -1.77 41.48
CA ARG A 14 20.29 -2.71 41.15
C ARG A 14 19.80 -4.15 41.10
N THR A 15 19.03 -4.56 42.12
CA THR A 15 18.36 -5.86 42.16
C THR A 15 17.44 -6.06 40.96
N LYS A 16 16.62 -5.06 40.63
CA LYS A 16 15.68 -5.15 39.50
C LYS A 16 16.40 -5.34 38.17
N PHE A 17 17.48 -4.60 37.93
CA PHE A 17 18.29 -4.76 36.71
C PHE A 17 18.97 -6.11 36.65
N LEU A 18 19.47 -6.64 37.78
CA LEU A 18 20.05 -7.99 37.85
C LEU A 18 19.04 -9.07 37.54
N LYS A 19 17.82 -8.99 38.10
CA LYS A 19 16.75 -9.94 37.82
C LYS A 19 16.35 -9.92 36.35
N ASN A 20 16.29 -8.74 35.74
CA ASN A 20 15.99 -8.61 34.31
C ASN A 20 17.12 -9.14 33.44
N CYS A 21 18.38 -8.77 33.72
CA CYS A 21 19.54 -9.29 32.99
C CYS A 21 19.63 -10.82 33.06
N MET A 22 19.43 -11.41 34.24
CA MET A 22 19.41 -12.87 34.38
C MET A 22 18.23 -13.51 33.66
N LYS A 23 17.09 -12.84 33.56
CA LYS A 23 15.92 -13.34 32.81
C LYS A 23 16.15 -13.27 31.30
N ASP A 24 16.71 -12.18 30.82
CA ASP A 24 16.87 -11.91 29.40
C ASP A 24 18.09 -12.65 28.81
N CYS A 25 19.12 -12.87 29.62
CA CYS A 25 20.37 -13.54 29.22
C CYS A 25 20.50 -14.96 29.78
N SER A 26 19.49 -15.53 30.44
CA SER A 26 19.58 -16.85 31.10
C SER A 26 20.09 -17.91 30.16
N ASN A 27 19.50 -18.02 28.96
CA ASN A 27 19.81 -19.08 28.02
C ASN A 27 21.26 -18.96 27.52
N THR A 28 21.72 -17.73 27.27
CA THR A 28 23.11 -17.46 26.88
C THR A 28 24.10 -17.83 27.99
N PHE A 29 23.78 -17.54 29.24
CA PHE A 29 24.61 -17.94 30.38
C PHE A 29 24.63 -19.46 30.59
N TRP A 30 23.52 -20.16 30.37
CA TRP A 30 23.47 -21.62 30.44
C TRP A 30 24.28 -22.27 29.31
N GLU A 31 24.00 -21.91 28.05
CA GLU A 31 24.65 -22.50 26.88
C GLU A 31 26.16 -22.24 26.83
N LYS A 32 26.62 -21.06 27.27
CA LYS A 32 28.05 -20.72 27.30
C LYS A 32 28.73 -21.13 28.60
N GLY A 33 28.00 -21.11 29.73
CA GLY A 33 28.51 -21.52 31.04
C GLY A 33 28.85 -23.00 31.10
N GLU A 34 28.13 -23.89 30.39
CA GLU A 34 28.48 -25.31 30.29
C GLU A 34 29.91 -25.56 29.78
N ASN A 35 30.49 -24.61 29.03
CA ASN A 35 31.83 -24.69 28.47
C ASN A 35 32.85 -23.79 29.21
N ASP A 36 32.43 -23.06 30.26
CA ASP A 36 33.28 -22.18 31.05
C ASP A 36 33.08 -22.45 32.56
N PRO A 37 34.00 -23.21 33.19
CA PRO A 37 33.90 -23.60 34.60
C PRO A 37 33.79 -22.42 35.57
N GLU A 38 34.40 -21.25 35.27
CA GLU A 38 34.32 -20.08 36.15
C GLU A 38 32.87 -19.54 36.20
N VAL A 39 32.18 -19.58 35.06
CA VAL A 39 30.82 -19.04 34.96
C VAL A 39 29.77 -20.02 35.44
N ASP A 40 29.90 -21.31 35.18
CA ASP A 40 28.99 -22.31 35.74
C ASP A 40 29.04 -22.32 37.27
N GLU A 41 30.25 -22.29 37.85
CA GLU A 41 30.42 -22.18 39.29
C GLU A 41 29.82 -20.87 39.83
N TRP A 42 30.04 -19.75 39.13
CA TRP A 42 29.50 -18.45 39.53
C TRP A 42 27.96 -18.40 39.46
N VAL A 43 27.34 -18.90 38.39
CA VAL A 43 25.89 -18.93 38.20
C VAL A 43 25.25 -19.82 39.26
N ASN A 44 25.77 -21.03 39.47
CA ASN A 44 25.21 -21.96 40.46
C ASN A 44 25.32 -21.41 41.88
N LYS A 45 26.41 -20.71 42.21
CA LYS A 45 26.61 -20.06 43.50
C LYS A 45 25.67 -18.88 43.73
N ASN A 46 25.44 -18.04 42.71
CA ASN A 46 24.81 -16.73 42.88
C ASN A 46 23.35 -16.64 42.41
N LYS A 47 22.82 -17.64 41.68
CA LYS A 47 21.44 -17.66 41.13
C LYS A 47 20.35 -17.40 42.17
N ARG A 48 20.58 -17.79 43.43
CA ARG A 48 19.61 -17.64 44.53
C ARG A 48 19.81 -16.38 45.38
N ASN A 49 20.98 -15.73 45.30
CA ASN A 49 21.36 -14.56 46.12
C ASN A 49 21.90 -13.40 45.27
N LEU A 50 21.15 -13.01 44.23
CA LEU A 50 21.50 -11.87 43.37
C LEU A 50 21.55 -10.51 44.10
N HIS A 51 20.99 -10.44 45.32
CA HIS A 51 20.92 -9.22 46.13
C HIS A 51 22.26 -8.85 46.79
N ASP A 52 23.16 -9.83 47.00
CA ASP A 52 24.41 -9.66 47.75
C ASP A 52 25.66 -9.53 46.85
N LEU A 53 25.47 -9.37 45.54
CA LEU A 53 26.58 -9.26 44.60
C LEU A 53 27.40 -7.99 44.86
N SER A 54 28.72 -8.11 44.82
CA SER A 54 29.63 -6.96 44.81
C SER A 54 29.62 -6.24 43.46
N ASP A 55 30.08 -4.98 43.43
CA ASP A 55 30.15 -4.21 42.17
C ASP A 55 31.10 -4.84 41.15
N ASN A 56 32.15 -5.55 41.60
CA ASN A 56 33.05 -6.28 40.73
C ASN A 56 32.38 -7.51 40.10
N GLU A 57 31.56 -8.23 40.85
CA GLU A 57 30.76 -9.34 40.32
C GLU A 57 29.69 -8.86 39.35
N PHE A 58 29.14 -7.67 39.59
CA PHE A 58 28.22 -7.01 38.66
C PHE A 58 28.92 -6.66 37.33
N VAL A 59 30.12 -6.08 37.38
CA VAL A 59 30.92 -5.78 36.17
C VAL A 59 31.25 -7.05 35.39
N LYS A 60 31.65 -8.13 36.07
CA LYS A 60 31.91 -9.44 35.44
C LYS A 60 30.68 -9.97 34.70
N LEU A 61 29.52 -9.96 35.35
CA LEU A 61 28.26 -10.41 34.74
C LEU A 61 27.91 -9.62 33.48
N PHE A 62 28.05 -8.30 33.53
CA PHE A 62 27.82 -7.44 32.36
C PHE A 62 28.83 -7.65 31.24
N GLN A 63 30.09 -7.90 31.57
CA GLN A 63 31.12 -8.22 30.56
C GLN A 63 30.81 -9.55 29.86
N TRP A 64 30.43 -10.58 30.62
CA TRP A 64 30.00 -11.86 30.04
C TRP A 64 28.76 -11.69 29.17
N ALA A 65 27.73 -10.99 29.66
CA ALA A 65 26.54 -10.68 28.88
C ALA A 65 26.89 -9.92 27.59
N HIS A 66 27.76 -8.90 27.67
CA HIS A 66 28.15 -8.07 26.54
C HIS A 66 28.91 -8.85 25.45
N VAL A 67 29.81 -9.75 25.85
CA VAL A 67 30.59 -10.57 24.92
C VAL A 67 29.73 -11.67 24.30
N TRP A 68 28.93 -12.38 25.11
CA TRP A 68 28.24 -13.59 24.67
C TRP A 68 26.88 -13.35 24.03
N SER A 69 26.19 -12.24 24.35
CA SER A 69 25.00 -11.81 23.61
C SER A 69 25.29 -11.42 22.16
N GLY A 70 26.56 -11.39 21.75
CA GLY A 70 26.99 -10.82 20.48
C GLY A 70 26.96 -9.29 20.48
N GLY A 71 26.62 -8.64 21.60
CA GLY A 71 26.58 -7.18 21.72
C GLY A 71 27.93 -6.53 21.39
N LYS A 72 29.04 -7.09 21.88
CA LYS A 72 30.38 -6.63 21.50
C LYS A 72 30.61 -6.71 19.99
N ASN A 73 30.34 -7.86 19.38
CA ASN A 73 30.48 -8.04 17.93
C ASN A 73 29.57 -7.08 17.15
N PHE A 74 28.34 -6.86 17.61
CA PHE A 74 27.42 -5.89 17.03
C PHE A 74 27.99 -4.47 17.08
N TRP A 75 28.45 -4.01 18.25
CA TRP A 75 28.99 -2.66 18.42
C TRP A 75 30.32 -2.46 17.69
N ASP A 76 31.19 -3.47 17.69
CA ASP A 76 32.45 -3.43 16.94
C ASP A 76 32.17 -3.41 15.42
N THR A 77 31.25 -4.25 14.93
CA THR A 77 30.83 -4.25 13.52
C THR A 77 30.15 -2.94 13.13
N LEU A 78 29.28 -2.40 13.99
CA LEU A 78 28.61 -1.13 13.74
C LEU A 78 29.62 0.02 13.72
N ARG A 79 30.53 0.07 14.69
CA ARG A 79 31.59 1.09 14.75
C ARG A 79 32.50 1.00 13.53
N GLN A 80 32.87 -0.21 13.13
CA GLN A 80 33.66 -0.45 11.93
C GLN A 80 32.91 0.01 10.68
N ARG A 81 31.65 -0.41 10.47
CA ARG A 81 30.84 0.00 9.33
C ARG A 81 30.59 1.50 9.28
N VAL A 82 30.33 2.13 10.43
CA VAL A 82 30.16 3.59 10.52
C VAL A 82 31.48 4.29 10.24
N ALA A 83 32.63 3.76 10.70
CA ALA A 83 33.94 4.35 10.40
C ALA A 83 34.33 4.16 8.91
N GLU A 84 34.03 3.00 8.34
CA GLU A 84 34.27 2.68 6.93
C GLU A 84 33.41 3.55 6.00
N ARG A 85 32.14 3.76 6.38
CA ARG A 85 31.15 4.49 5.57
C ARG A 85 30.81 5.87 6.12
N PHE A 86 31.63 6.42 7.02
CA PHE A 86 31.40 7.75 7.61
C PHE A 86 31.24 8.84 6.55
N PRO A 87 32.06 8.86 5.47
CA PRO A 87 31.89 9.83 4.41
C PRO A 87 30.52 9.72 3.72
N GLU A 88 30.01 8.51 3.52
CA GLU A 88 28.73 8.27 2.84
C GLU A 88 27.51 8.50 3.76
N LEU A 89 27.65 8.16 5.04
CA LEU A 89 26.54 8.19 6.01
C LEU A 89 26.37 9.55 6.69
N VAL A 90 27.45 10.33 6.82
CA VAL A 90 27.45 11.57 7.59
C VAL A 90 27.88 12.76 6.73
N ILE A 91 28.98 12.63 6.00
CA ILE A 91 29.55 13.77 5.25
C ILE A 91 28.74 14.06 3.99
N TYR A 92 28.41 13.04 3.19
CA TYR A 92 27.70 13.21 1.92
C TYR A 92 26.30 13.80 2.11
N PRO A 93 25.45 13.33 3.04
CA PRO A 93 24.15 13.96 3.28
C PRO A 93 24.27 15.42 3.74
N ALA A 94 25.28 15.74 4.56
CA ALA A 94 25.53 17.10 5.03
C ALA A 94 26.04 18.04 3.93
N LEU A 95 26.75 17.52 2.92
CA LEU A 95 27.28 18.30 1.81
C LEU A 95 26.38 18.29 0.57
N ARG A 96 25.41 17.37 0.49
CA ARG A 96 24.59 17.12 -0.70
C ARG A 96 23.93 18.39 -1.25
N GLU A 97 23.27 19.15 -0.40
CA GLU A 97 22.59 20.38 -0.81
C GLU A 97 23.57 21.43 -1.34
N THR A 98 24.75 21.55 -0.71
CA THR A 98 25.80 22.48 -1.14
C THR A 98 26.43 22.03 -2.46
N LEU A 99 26.64 20.73 -2.64
CA LEU A 99 27.19 20.16 -3.88
C LEU A 99 26.22 20.33 -5.05
N ASN A 100 24.93 20.08 -4.82
CA ASN A 100 23.88 20.31 -5.82
C ASN A 100 23.78 21.80 -6.20
N ALA A 101 23.78 22.69 -5.21
CA ALA A 101 23.75 24.14 -5.46
C ALA A 101 24.97 24.62 -6.27
N PHE A 102 26.15 24.02 -6.05
CA PHE A 102 27.33 24.30 -6.85
C PHE A 102 27.21 23.78 -8.29
N GLU A 103 26.69 22.56 -8.50
CA GLU A 103 26.44 22.04 -9.85
C GLU A 103 25.45 22.91 -10.62
N ASP A 104 24.36 23.35 -9.99
CA ASP A 104 23.39 24.27 -10.57
C ASP A 104 24.03 25.61 -10.94
N PHE A 105 24.82 26.19 -10.03
CA PHE A 105 25.51 27.46 -10.27
C PHE A 105 26.54 27.33 -11.40
N ALA A 106 27.34 26.27 -11.38
CA ALA A 106 28.34 25.99 -12.41
C ALA A 106 27.69 25.80 -13.78
N GLY A 107 26.58 25.06 -13.84
CA GLY A 107 25.81 24.87 -15.06
C GLY A 107 25.27 26.18 -15.63
N LYS A 108 24.55 26.96 -14.81
CA LYS A 108 24.00 28.27 -15.21
C LYS A 108 25.09 29.24 -15.67
N THR A 109 26.26 29.22 -15.03
CA THR A 109 27.38 30.11 -15.40
C THR A 109 28.04 29.69 -16.71
N GLU A 110 28.14 28.39 -17.00
CA GLU A 110 28.61 27.88 -18.28
C GLU A 110 27.65 28.26 -19.43
N GLU A 111 26.34 28.19 -19.19
CA GLU A 111 25.31 28.62 -20.16
C GLU A 111 25.40 30.10 -20.49
N VAL A 112 25.43 30.95 -19.45
CA VAL A 112 25.61 32.39 -19.64
C VAL A 112 26.89 32.61 -20.45
N SER A 113 28.01 32.00 -20.08
CA SER A 113 29.25 32.18 -20.84
C SER A 113 29.16 31.77 -22.31
N HIS A 114 28.45 30.69 -22.63
CA HIS A 114 28.26 30.28 -24.03
C HIS A 114 27.50 31.35 -24.82
N ILE A 115 26.41 31.88 -24.27
CA ILE A 115 25.65 32.99 -24.87
C ILE A 115 26.54 34.23 -25.02
N ARG A 116 27.36 34.52 -24.00
CA ARG A 116 28.27 35.69 -23.95
C ARG A 116 29.43 35.66 -24.93
N LYS A 117 29.77 34.49 -25.47
CA LYS A 117 30.80 34.31 -26.49
C LYS A 117 30.29 34.55 -27.91
N ILE A 118 28.99 34.69 -28.10
CA ILE A 118 28.43 35.00 -29.41
C ILE A 118 28.70 36.47 -29.69
N GLU A 119 29.43 36.75 -30.77
CA GLU A 119 29.95 38.08 -31.10
C GLU A 119 28.99 38.92 -31.95
N THR A 120 27.96 38.31 -32.55
CA THR A 120 27.02 39.01 -33.43
C THR A 120 25.57 38.78 -33.05
N ILE A 121 24.78 39.86 -33.10
CA ILE A 121 23.33 39.86 -32.83
C ILE A 121 22.60 38.84 -33.71
N GLU A 122 22.92 38.76 -35.01
CA GLU A 122 22.32 37.78 -35.93
C GLU A 122 22.54 36.33 -35.47
N THR A 123 23.68 36.04 -34.88
CA THR A 123 24.00 34.70 -34.39
C THR A 123 23.25 34.40 -33.08
N ILE A 124 23.06 35.41 -32.22
CA ILE A 124 22.23 35.29 -31.01
C ILE A 124 20.77 35.05 -31.37
N GLU A 125 20.23 35.81 -32.31
CA GLU A 125 18.85 35.65 -32.76
C GLU A 125 18.61 34.28 -33.40
N ARG A 126 19.57 33.79 -34.18
CA ARG A 126 19.52 32.45 -34.80
C ARG A 126 19.53 31.35 -33.74
N GLU A 127 20.42 31.43 -32.76
CA GLU A 127 20.48 30.46 -31.65
C GLU A 127 19.24 30.53 -30.75
N ARG A 128 18.75 31.73 -30.46
CA ARG A 128 17.49 31.95 -29.73
C ARG A 128 16.31 31.32 -30.44
N LYS A 129 16.20 31.49 -31.76
CA LYS A 129 15.11 30.88 -32.53
C LYS A 129 15.26 29.35 -32.51
N ARG A 130 16.46 28.83 -32.76
CA ARG A 130 16.75 27.39 -32.75
C ARG A 130 16.39 26.73 -31.42
N ILE A 131 16.81 27.31 -30.29
CA ILE A 131 16.50 26.78 -28.95
C ILE A 131 15.00 26.83 -28.67
N ASN A 132 14.32 27.92 -29.02
CA ASN A 132 12.86 28.00 -28.86
C ASN A 132 12.14 26.91 -29.66
N ASP A 133 12.60 26.64 -30.89
CA ASP A 133 12.01 25.60 -31.74
C ASP A 133 12.26 24.19 -31.15
N GLU A 134 13.48 23.89 -30.69
CA GLU A 134 13.79 22.60 -30.05
C GLU A 134 13.09 22.39 -28.70
N LEU A 135 12.98 23.43 -27.87
CA LEU A 135 12.23 23.38 -26.60
C LEU A 135 10.74 23.21 -26.84
N SER A 136 10.17 23.90 -27.82
CA SER A 136 8.75 23.74 -28.20
C SER A 136 8.47 22.33 -28.69
N LYS A 137 9.39 21.76 -29.48
CA LYS A 137 9.34 20.37 -29.93
C LYS A 137 9.43 19.40 -28.76
N LEU A 138 10.34 19.62 -27.82
CA LEU A 138 10.47 18.80 -26.60
C LEU A 138 9.20 18.84 -25.75
N LEU A 139 8.64 20.03 -25.48
CA LEU A 139 7.37 20.20 -24.77
C LEU A 139 6.22 19.44 -25.45
N SER A 140 6.15 19.49 -26.78
CA SER A 140 5.13 18.73 -27.53
C SER A 140 5.29 17.20 -27.41
N LYS A 141 6.54 16.72 -27.35
CA LYS A 141 6.86 15.30 -27.14
C LYS A 141 6.47 14.85 -25.73
N VAL A 142 6.75 15.67 -24.72
CA VAL A 142 6.36 15.44 -23.32
C VAL A 142 4.85 15.34 -23.19
N GLU A 143 4.11 16.28 -23.78
CA GLU A 143 2.65 16.28 -23.76
C GLU A 143 2.04 15.07 -24.50
N THR A 144 2.66 14.66 -25.60
CA THR A 144 2.28 13.43 -26.31
C THR A 144 2.52 12.20 -25.44
N ARG A 145 3.64 12.18 -24.70
CA ARG A 145 3.99 11.10 -23.78
C ARG A 145 3.03 11.01 -22.61
N LYS A 146 2.63 12.16 -22.02
CA LYS A 146 1.60 12.28 -20.99
C LYS A 146 0.31 11.56 -21.42
N LYS A 147 -0.25 11.96 -22.57
CA LYS A 147 -1.47 11.35 -23.13
C LYS A 147 -1.31 9.86 -23.45
N GLY A 148 -0.11 9.45 -23.86
CA GLY A 148 0.21 8.05 -24.13
C GLY A 148 0.31 7.20 -22.86
N PHE A 149 0.78 7.77 -21.75
CA PHE A 149 0.89 7.08 -20.47
C PHE A 149 -0.48 6.75 -19.88
N ASP A 150 -1.40 7.71 -19.79
CA ASP A 150 -2.74 7.46 -19.25
C ASP A 150 -3.49 6.37 -20.00
N LYS A 151 -3.37 6.36 -21.34
CA LYS A 151 -3.95 5.30 -22.17
C LYS A 151 -3.35 3.93 -21.86
N ARG A 152 -2.03 3.86 -21.66
CA ARG A 152 -1.33 2.61 -21.31
C ARG A 152 -1.73 2.12 -19.93
N ILE A 153 -1.77 2.99 -18.91
CA ILE A 153 -2.19 2.61 -17.55
C ILE A 153 -3.63 2.12 -17.54
N LYS A 154 -4.56 2.84 -18.18
CA LYS A 154 -5.96 2.39 -18.32
C LYS A 154 -6.06 1.03 -19.00
N SER A 155 -5.34 0.83 -20.12
CA SER A 155 -5.35 -0.46 -20.82
C SER A 155 -4.79 -1.61 -20.00
N ILE A 156 -3.74 -1.37 -19.20
CA ILE A 156 -3.13 -2.38 -18.34
C ILE A 156 -4.10 -2.76 -17.22
N ILE A 157 -4.76 -1.77 -16.62
CA ILE A 157 -5.71 -1.99 -15.53
C ILE A 157 -6.99 -2.68 -16.01
N GLU A 158 -7.50 -2.32 -17.18
CA GLU A 158 -8.57 -3.07 -17.84
C GLU A 158 -8.16 -4.53 -18.10
N GLY A 159 -6.90 -4.78 -18.48
CA GLY A 159 -6.35 -6.12 -18.64
C GLY A 159 -6.24 -6.91 -17.31
N LEU A 160 -5.93 -6.23 -16.20
CA LEU A 160 -5.84 -6.83 -14.86
C LEU A 160 -7.19 -7.12 -14.21
N LYS A 161 -8.23 -6.34 -14.55
CA LYS A 161 -9.62 -6.58 -14.12
C LYS A 161 -10.24 -7.79 -14.81
N LYS A 162 -9.82 -8.06 -16.05
CA LYS A 162 -10.30 -9.24 -16.76
C LYS A 162 -9.76 -10.49 -16.04
N ASN A 163 -10.67 -11.36 -15.62
CA ASN A 163 -10.37 -12.71 -15.10
C ASN A 163 -9.84 -13.67 -16.19
N ASP A 164 -9.15 -13.16 -17.21
CA ASP A 164 -8.45 -13.93 -18.22
C ASP A 164 -6.94 -13.90 -17.96
N PRO A 165 -6.30 -15.06 -17.69
CA PRO A 165 -4.85 -15.15 -17.49
C PRO A 165 -4.04 -14.62 -18.68
N GLY A 166 -4.58 -14.71 -19.90
CA GLY A 166 -3.92 -14.22 -21.12
C GLY A 166 -3.84 -12.70 -21.20
N ASP A 167 -4.93 -12.02 -20.90
CA ASP A 167 -5.00 -10.55 -20.83
C ASP A 167 -4.22 -10.00 -19.63
N SER A 168 -4.33 -10.64 -18.45
CA SER A 168 -3.53 -10.27 -17.27
C SER A 168 -2.02 -10.44 -17.50
N ASN A 169 -1.57 -11.54 -18.12
CA ASN A 169 -0.14 -11.70 -18.43
C ASN A 169 0.35 -10.69 -19.46
N ARG A 170 -0.47 -10.36 -20.48
CA ARG A 170 -0.13 -9.29 -21.44
C ARG A 170 0.01 -7.93 -20.75
N ALA A 171 -0.89 -7.60 -19.84
CA ALA A 171 -0.82 -6.37 -19.03
C ALA A 171 0.43 -6.34 -18.13
N ILE A 172 0.76 -7.47 -17.50
CA ILE A 172 1.93 -7.62 -16.62
C ILE A 172 3.27 -7.50 -17.37
N VAL A 173 3.34 -8.01 -18.60
CA VAL A 173 4.57 -7.95 -19.43
C VAL A 173 4.87 -6.52 -19.89
N GLN A 174 3.86 -5.67 -20.01
CA GLN A 174 4.03 -4.30 -20.50
C GLN A 174 4.69 -3.34 -19.49
N LEU A 175 4.65 -3.63 -18.18
CA LEU A 175 5.24 -2.75 -17.16
C LEU A 175 5.97 -3.52 -16.05
N PRO A 176 7.32 -3.48 -16.02
CA PRO A 176 8.12 -4.01 -14.92
C PRO A 176 7.80 -3.28 -13.61
N GLY A 177 7.13 -3.95 -12.67
CA GLY A 177 6.67 -3.38 -11.40
C GLY A 177 5.21 -3.74 -11.10
N VAL A 178 4.35 -3.66 -12.12
CA VAL A 178 2.93 -4.01 -12.03
C VAL A 178 2.73 -5.49 -11.69
N LYS A 179 3.66 -6.36 -12.12
CA LYS A 179 3.68 -7.79 -11.74
C LYS A 179 3.62 -8.00 -10.23
N ASN A 180 4.47 -7.29 -9.49
CA ASN A 180 4.57 -7.47 -8.04
C ASN A 180 3.33 -6.94 -7.33
N LEU A 181 2.75 -5.85 -7.86
CA LEU A 181 1.49 -5.29 -7.41
C LEU A 181 0.35 -6.29 -7.62
N ALA A 182 0.23 -6.88 -8.82
CA ALA A 182 -0.78 -7.88 -9.16
C ALA A 182 -0.68 -9.13 -8.28
N ILE A 183 0.54 -9.64 -8.06
CA ILE A 183 0.79 -10.78 -7.15
C ILE A 183 0.39 -10.42 -5.71
N THR A 184 0.64 -9.18 -5.28
CA THR A 184 0.31 -8.74 -3.92
C THR A 184 -1.20 -8.66 -3.72
N VAL A 185 -1.92 -8.02 -4.65
CA VAL A 185 -3.39 -7.93 -4.61
C VAL A 185 -4.02 -9.31 -4.62
N GLU A 186 -3.52 -10.23 -5.45
CA GLU A 186 -4.03 -11.60 -5.50
C GLU A 186 -3.80 -12.36 -4.18
N LYS A 187 -2.62 -12.20 -3.57
CA LYS A 187 -2.32 -12.80 -2.25
C LYS A 187 -3.24 -12.26 -1.15
N ILE A 188 -3.61 -10.98 -1.21
CA ILE A 188 -4.56 -10.39 -0.26
C ILE A 188 -5.94 -11.02 -0.45
N SER A 189 -6.44 -11.13 -1.68
CA SER A 189 -7.71 -11.82 -1.95
C SER A 189 -7.71 -13.26 -1.44
N ILE A 190 -6.63 -14.01 -1.68
CA ILE A 190 -6.49 -15.39 -1.17
C ILE A 190 -6.49 -15.42 0.36
N ASP A 191 -5.80 -14.49 1.02
CA ASP A 191 -5.81 -14.38 2.49
C ASP A 191 -7.22 -14.12 3.02
N LEU A 192 -7.95 -13.15 2.46
CA LEU A 192 -9.32 -12.84 2.87
C LEU A 192 -10.26 -14.05 2.72
N LEU A 193 -10.13 -14.79 1.62
CA LEU A 193 -10.94 -15.98 1.36
C LEU A 193 -10.60 -17.11 2.33
N SER A 194 -9.32 -17.48 2.42
CA SER A 194 -8.87 -18.65 3.17
C SER A 194 -8.91 -18.46 4.69
N ASN A 195 -8.65 -17.24 5.16
CA ASN A 195 -8.42 -16.95 6.58
C ASN A 195 -9.60 -16.25 7.26
N VAL A 196 -10.62 -15.81 6.50
CA VAL A 196 -11.82 -15.15 7.04
C VAL A 196 -13.11 -15.76 6.50
N VAL A 197 -13.31 -15.76 5.16
CA VAL A 197 -14.56 -16.26 4.55
C VAL A 197 -14.78 -17.76 4.79
N VAL A 198 -13.76 -18.57 4.48
CA VAL A 198 -13.82 -20.03 4.65
C VAL A 198 -14.07 -20.44 6.10
N PRO A 199 -13.35 -19.92 7.12
CA PRO A 199 -13.63 -20.23 8.52
C PRO A 199 -15.07 -19.94 8.95
N VAL A 200 -15.65 -18.81 8.52
CA VAL A 200 -17.04 -18.45 8.86
C VAL A 200 -18.04 -19.35 8.14
N ARG A 201 -17.81 -19.66 6.86
CA ARG A 201 -18.63 -20.63 6.11
C ARG A 201 -18.61 -22.01 6.78
N ASP A 202 -17.42 -22.49 7.11
CA ASP A 202 -17.24 -23.82 7.70
C ASP A 202 -17.85 -23.86 9.10
N ALA A 203 -17.82 -22.76 9.86
CA ALA A 203 -18.54 -22.65 11.12
C ALA A 203 -20.05 -22.86 10.96
N PHE A 204 -20.68 -22.34 9.89
CA PHE A 204 -22.09 -22.62 9.62
C PHE A 204 -22.35 -24.06 9.18
N LYS A 205 -21.42 -24.68 8.46
CA LYS A 205 -21.57 -26.06 7.97
C LYS A 205 -21.37 -27.11 9.06
N GLU A 206 -20.36 -26.90 9.90
CA GLU A 206 -19.90 -27.89 10.89
C GLU A 206 -20.53 -27.69 12.26
N GLY A 207 -21.32 -26.62 12.47
CA GLY A 207 -21.98 -26.43 13.76
C GLY A 207 -21.07 -25.84 14.84
N PHE A 208 -20.03 -25.08 14.47
CA PHE A 208 -19.07 -24.58 15.47
C PHE A 208 -19.72 -23.70 16.52
N ILE A 209 -19.28 -23.88 17.76
CA ILE A 209 -19.57 -22.91 18.81
C ILE A 209 -18.72 -21.65 18.61
N ALA A 210 -19.21 -20.51 19.11
CA ALA A 210 -18.59 -19.19 18.94
C ALA A 210 -17.09 -19.18 19.27
N TYR A 211 -16.68 -19.92 20.31
CA TYR A 211 -15.29 -20.02 20.75
C TYR A 211 -14.36 -20.64 19.70
N ASP A 212 -14.81 -21.66 18.97
CA ASP A 212 -14.00 -22.33 17.94
C ASP A 212 -13.79 -21.43 16.72
N LEU A 213 -14.83 -20.68 16.33
CA LEU A 213 -14.71 -19.67 15.29
C LEU A 213 -13.78 -18.52 15.71
N GLU A 214 -13.86 -18.09 16.98
CA GLU A 214 -12.97 -17.07 17.53
C GLU A 214 -11.49 -17.49 17.42
N ALA A 215 -11.18 -18.72 17.81
CA ALA A 215 -9.83 -19.27 17.71
C ALA A 215 -9.29 -19.27 16.28
N LYS A 216 -10.14 -19.61 15.29
CA LYS A 216 -9.77 -19.58 13.86
C LYS A 216 -9.56 -18.16 13.31
N LEU A 217 -10.30 -17.17 13.80
CA LEU A 217 -10.24 -15.80 13.30
C LEU A 217 -9.19 -14.90 13.98
N ARG A 218 -8.73 -15.23 15.20
CA ARG A 218 -7.74 -14.41 15.95
C ARG A 218 -6.40 -14.21 15.25
N GLY A 219 -6.01 -15.10 14.33
CA GLY A 219 -4.79 -14.96 13.52
C GLY A 219 -4.95 -14.04 12.30
N SER A 220 -6.19 -13.75 11.93
CA SER A 220 -6.55 -13.13 10.66
C SER A 220 -7.12 -11.73 10.85
N LEU A 221 -7.95 -11.54 11.89
CA LEU A 221 -8.62 -10.27 12.17
C LEU A 221 -8.08 -9.62 13.45
N SER A 222 -8.35 -8.31 13.62
CA SER A 222 -8.09 -7.63 14.88
C SER A 222 -8.97 -8.24 15.99
N GLN A 223 -8.54 -8.15 17.26
CA GLN A 223 -9.33 -8.68 18.37
C GLN A 223 -10.76 -8.14 18.40
N ASN A 224 -10.94 -6.86 18.04
CA ASN A 224 -12.25 -6.23 18.00
C ASN A 224 -13.11 -6.76 16.84
N ASP A 225 -12.54 -6.87 15.64
CA ASP A 225 -13.26 -7.40 14.47
C ASP A 225 -13.60 -8.88 14.63
N THR A 226 -12.66 -9.69 15.16
CA THR A 226 -12.91 -11.09 15.52
C THR A 226 -14.12 -11.19 16.43
N ARG A 227 -14.16 -10.41 17.50
CA ARG A 227 -15.26 -10.42 18.46
C ARG A 227 -16.59 -10.04 17.79
N HIS A 228 -16.62 -8.97 17.01
CA HIS A 228 -17.84 -8.53 16.33
C HIS A 228 -18.38 -9.55 15.32
N VAL A 229 -17.51 -10.20 14.55
CA VAL A 229 -17.89 -11.27 13.62
C VAL A 229 -18.43 -12.48 14.38
N VAL A 230 -17.74 -12.92 15.43
CA VAL A 230 -18.12 -14.08 16.25
C VAL A 230 -19.44 -13.85 16.97
N GLU A 231 -19.65 -12.68 17.59
CA GLU A 231 -20.91 -12.33 18.25
C GLU A 231 -22.07 -12.32 17.22
N SER A 232 -21.86 -11.71 16.06
CA SER A 232 -22.88 -11.67 15.00
C SER A 232 -23.18 -13.06 14.42
N TYR A 233 -22.14 -13.89 14.27
CA TYR A 233 -22.27 -15.31 13.90
C TYR A 233 -23.11 -16.07 14.93
N ASP A 234 -22.80 -15.98 16.23
CA ASP A 234 -23.52 -16.70 17.29
C ASP A 234 -25.01 -16.30 17.36
N TYR A 235 -25.31 -15.00 17.24
CA TYR A 235 -26.69 -14.53 17.21
C TYR A 235 -27.47 -15.04 15.99
N TYR A 236 -26.82 -15.11 14.83
CA TYR A 236 -27.46 -15.56 13.59
C TYR A 236 -27.55 -17.10 13.54
N SER A 237 -26.49 -17.81 13.91
CA SER A 237 -26.41 -19.27 13.87
C SER A 237 -27.45 -19.93 14.77
N ARG A 238 -27.74 -19.36 15.96
CA ARG A 238 -28.82 -19.85 16.85
C ARG A 238 -30.20 -19.80 16.22
N GLU A 239 -30.47 -18.87 15.30
CA GLU A 239 -31.73 -18.77 14.58
C GLU A 239 -31.72 -19.61 13.29
N PHE A 240 -30.54 -19.77 12.69
CA PHE A 240 -30.29 -20.44 11.41
C PHE A 240 -30.20 -21.97 11.54
N MET A 241 -29.41 -22.47 12.51
CA MET A 241 -29.12 -23.90 12.76
C MET A 241 -30.35 -24.67 13.24
N ASN A 242 -31.27 -24.00 13.93
CA ASN A 242 -32.47 -24.63 14.47
C ASN A 242 -33.50 -25.04 13.40
N LYS A 243 -33.28 -24.72 12.11
CA LYS A 243 -34.34 -24.85 11.09
C LYS A 243 -34.01 -25.60 9.81
N ASN A 244 -32.78 -25.68 9.27
CA ASN A 244 -32.50 -26.48 8.06
C ASN A 244 -30.99 -26.57 7.74
N ALA A 245 -30.41 -27.76 7.85
CA ALA A 245 -29.03 -28.04 7.43
C ALA A 245 -28.88 -28.47 5.95
N ALA A 246 -29.98 -28.54 5.16
CA ALA A 246 -30.00 -29.31 3.91
C ALA A 246 -30.56 -28.60 2.65
N ARG A 247 -30.72 -27.27 2.61
CA ARG A 247 -31.25 -26.55 1.42
C ARG A 247 -30.40 -25.35 1.01
N ASP A 248 -30.35 -25.08 -0.30
CA ASP A 248 -29.60 -23.99 -0.94
C ASP A 248 -30.04 -22.57 -0.53
N SER A 249 -31.23 -22.43 0.06
CA SER A 249 -31.72 -21.19 0.66
C SER A 249 -32.69 -21.46 1.81
N LEU A 250 -32.70 -20.57 2.80
CA LEU A 250 -33.66 -20.56 3.89
C LEU A 250 -34.81 -19.63 3.52
N LYS A 251 -36.00 -20.20 3.37
CA LYS A 251 -37.23 -19.44 3.13
C LYS A 251 -38.03 -19.39 4.42
N PHE A 252 -38.22 -18.17 4.93
CA PHE A 252 -39.15 -17.89 6.02
C PHE A 252 -40.41 -17.30 5.42
N GLU A 253 -41.53 -18.02 5.54
CA GLU A 253 -42.83 -17.60 5.02
C GLU A 253 -43.78 -17.39 6.19
N ILE A 254 -44.30 -16.16 6.32
CA ILE A 254 -45.17 -15.78 7.44
C ILE A 254 -46.41 -15.11 6.88
N LYS A 255 -47.58 -15.55 7.34
CA LYS A 255 -48.86 -14.99 6.92
C LYS A 255 -48.97 -13.54 7.42
N LYS A 256 -49.30 -12.61 6.51
CA LYS A 256 -49.44 -11.19 6.85
C LYS A 256 -50.51 -11.02 7.94
N GLY A 257 -50.15 -10.33 9.04
CA GLY A 257 -51.00 -10.16 10.22
C GLY A 257 -50.59 -11.00 11.44
N ASP A 258 -49.70 -11.99 11.29
CA ASP A 258 -49.03 -12.61 12.43
C ASP A 258 -47.94 -11.68 12.98
N LYS A 259 -48.31 -10.84 13.96
CA LYS A 259 -47.38 -9.89 14.59
C LYS A 259 -46.17 -10.57 15.25
N SER A 260 -46.32 -11.81 15.70
CA SER A 260 -45.21 -12.55 16.34
C SER A 260 -44.24 -13.04 15.27
N GLY A 261 -44.77 -13.64 14.20
CA GLY A 261 -43.98 -14.05 13.06
C GLY A 261 -43.29 -12.87 12.37
N GLU A 262 -43.98 -11.77 12.11
CA GLU A 262 -43.40 -10.58 11.48
C GLU A 262 -42.21 -10.02 12.29
N LYS A 263 -42.31 -9.98 13.62
CA LYS A 263 -41.20 -9.60 14.51
C LYS A 263 -40.05 -10.61 14.48
N GLN A 264 -40.33 -11.90 14.34
CA GLN A 264 -39.28 -12.91 14.19
C GLN A 264 -38.53 -12.74 12.87
N LEU A 265 -39.25 -12.51 11.76
CA LEU A 265 -38.67 -12.31 10.43
C LEU A 265 -37.80 -11.04 10.38
N GLU A 266 -38.27 -9.95 10.98
CA GLU A 266 -37.49 -8.71 11.11
C GLU A 266 -36.21 -8.93 11.93
N ARG A 267 -36.31 -9.63 13.07
CA ARG A 267 -35.14 -9.96 13.91
C ARG A 267 -34.11 -10.80 13.17
N VAL A 268 -34.55 -11.82 12.42
CA VAL A 268 -33.64 -12.67 11.63
C VAL A 268 -32.98 -11.87 10.52
N SER A 269 -33.74 -11.02 9.83
CA SER A 269 -33.21 -10.11 8.80
C SER A 269 -32.14 -9.18 9.37
N GLN A 270 -32.41 -8.53 10.51
CA GLN A 270 -31.48 -7.61 11.14
C GLN A 270 -30.20 -8.32 11.61
N ARG A 271 -30.30 -9.55 12.13
CA ARG A 271 -29.13 -10.35 12.51
C ARG A 271 -28.29 -10.76 11.31
N CYS A 272 -28.93 -11.13 10.19
CA CYS A 272 -28.25 -11.39 8.93
C CYS A 272 -27.52 -10.13 8.44
N GLN A 273 -28.20 -8.99 8.37
CA GLN A 273 -27.60 -7.70 7.98
C GLN A 273 -26.41 -7.33 8.87
N ASN A 274 -26.54 -7.49 10.19
CA ASN A 274 -25.44 -7.25 11.13
C ASN A 274 -24.25 -8.16 10.84
N LEU A 275 -24.45 -9.46 10.59
CA LEU A 275 -23.37 -10.37 10.23
C LEU A 275 -22.67 -9.93 8.94
N TYR A 276 -23.42 -9.58 7.90
CA TYR A 276 -22.86 -9.06 6.65
C TYR A 276 -22.06 -7.78 6.87
N GLN A 277 -22.57 -6.86 7.69
CA GLN A 277 -21.87 -5.63 8.02
C GLN A 277 -20.56 -5.91 8.77
N ARG A 278 -20.55 -6.79 9.78
CA ARG A 278 -19.34 -7.12 10.54
C ARG A 278 -18.33 -7.88 9.70
N MET A 279 -18.79 -8.79 8.83
CA MET A 279 -17.93 -9.45 7.85
C MET A 279 -17.30 -8.44 6.91
N ARG A 280 -18.08 -7.47 6.42
CA ARG A 280 -17.56 -6.40 5.56
C ARG A 280 -16.49 -5.58 6.27
N GLU A 281 -16.77 -5.12 7.49
CA GLU A 281 -15.82 -4.33 8.29
C GLU A 281 -14.53 -5.12 8.55
N GLY A 282 -14.63 -6.37 8.97
CA GLY A 282 -13.46 -7.22 9.21
C GLY A 282 -12.63 -7.50 7.96
N LEU A 283 -13.29 -7.79 6.83
CA LEU A 283 -12.62 -8.00 5.54
C LEU A 283 -11.93 -6.73 5.04
N SER A 284 -12.59 -5.58 5.11
CA SER A 284 -12.01 -4.28 4.74
C SER A 284 -10.80 -3.93 5.62
N ASN A 285 -10.93 -4.04 6.94
CA ASN A 285 -9.84 -3.75 7.87
C ASN A 285 -8.62 -4.66 7.64
N ARG A 286 -8.86 -5.95 7.37
CA ARG A 286 -7.80 -6.91 7.06
C ARG A 286 -7.13 -6.60 5.72
N ALA A 287 -7.92 -6.30 4.69
CA ALA A 287 -7.39 -5.93 3.38
C ALA A 287 -6.49 -4.69 3.50
N GLU A 288 -6.98 -3.65 4.16
CA GLU A 288 -6.26 -2.41 4.40
C GLU A 288 -4.95 -2.64 5.19
N PHE A 289 -4.99 -3.43 6.27
CA PHE A 289 -3.79 -3.79 7.02
C PHE A 289 -2.75 -4.51 6.15
N LEU A 290 -3.18 -5.43 5.28
CA LEU A 290 -2.26 -6.14 4.39
C LEU A 290 -1.71 -5.25 3.27
N LEU A 291 -2.52 -4.34 2.74
CA LEU A 291 -2.08 -3.33 1.78
C LEU A 291 -1.01 -2.43 2.41
N GLN A 292 -1.26 -1.92 3.63
CA GLN A 292 -0.31 -1.10 4.38
C GLN A 292 0.99 -1.86 4.69
N LYS A 293 0.90 -3.13 5.10
CA LYS A 293 2.10 -3.99 5.30
C LYS A 293 2.94 -4.15 4.02
N LYS A 294 2.35 -3.88 2.86
CA LYS A 294 2.98 -3.97 1.54
C LYS A 294 3.17 -2.61 0.87
N SER A 295 2.88 -1.50 1.53
CA SER A 295 2.92 -0.15 0.95
C SER A 295 4.26 0.12 0.29
N GLN A 296 5.38 -0.14 0.99
CA GLN A 296 6.73 0.04 0.45
C GLN A 296 6.97 -0.76 -0.84
N THR A 297 6.46 -1.99 -0.91
CA THR A 297 6.59 -2.81 -2.13
C THR A 297 5.79 -2.23 -3.30
N MET A 298 4.64 -1.62 -3.01
CA MET A 298 3.80 -0.93 -4.01
C MET A 298 4.44 0.38 -4.45
N GLU A 299 4.92 1.18 -3.51
CA GLU A 299 5.67 2.42 -3.74
C GLU A 299 6.91 2.16 -4.60
N ASP A 300 7.74 1.17 -4.24
CA ASP A 300 8.93 0.80 -5.01
C ASP A 300 8.60 0.39 -6.46
N ALA A 301 7.46 -0.27 -6.67
CA ALA A 301 7.01 -0.67 -7.99
C ALA A 301 6.63 0.54 -8.85
N ILE A 302 6.01 1.55 -8.23
CA ILE A 302 5.59 2.78 -8.91
C ILE A 302 6.78 3.70 -9.13
N ILE A 303 7.70 3.82 -8.19
CA ILE A 303 8.95 4.56 -8.37
C ILE A 303 9.72 3.99 -9.57
N LYS A 304 9.80 2.66 -9.71
CA LYS A 304 10.42 2.03 -10.88
C LYS A 304 9.70 2.36 -12.18
N LEU A 305 8.37 2.36 -12.17
CA LEU A 305 7.56 2.75 -13.32
C LEU A 305 7.84 4.21 -13.72
N LEU A 306 7.77 5.14 -12.77
CA LEU A 306 8.01 6.56 -13.01
C LEU A 306 9.43 6.83 -13.49
N ARG A 307 10.45 6.16 -12.91
CA ARG A 307 11.84 6.23 -13.39
C ARG A 307 11.98 5.74 -14.83
N SER A 308 11.32 4.66 -15.21
CA SER A 308 11.40 4.17 -16.59
C SER A 308 10.82 5.14 -17.63
N GLU A 309 9.78 5.90 -17.26
CA GLU A 309 9.19 6.93 -18.13
C GLU A 309 10.03 8.21 -18.14
N THR A 310 10.58 8.57 -16.98
CA THR A 310 11.57 9.62 -16.81
C THR A 310 12.77 9.43 -17.73
N ASP A 311 13.38 8.25 -17.69
CA ASP A 311 14.61 7.97 -18.45
C ASP A 311 14.39 8.15 -19.94
N GLN A 312 13.17 7.87 -20.42
CA GLN A 312 12.80 8.09 -21.82
C GLN A 312 12.64 9.58 -22.15
N ILE A 313 12.11 10.39 -21.23
CA ILE A 313 12.01 11.85 -21.41
C ILE A 313 13.40 12.48 -21.38
N ALA A 314 14.24 12.02 -20.45
CA ALA A 314 15.65 12.38 -20.37
C ALA A 314 16.38 12.12 -21.68
N GLU A 315 16.15 10.96 -22.30
CA GLU A 315 16.75 10.64 -23.60
C GLU A 315 16.20 11.52 -24.73
N MET A 316 14.89 11.81 -24.76
CA MET A 316 14.31 12.76 -25.71
C MET A 316 14.89 14.17 -25.54
N ALA A 317 15.17 14.59 -24.30
CA ALA A 317 15.79 15.88 -24.01
C ALA A 317 17.23 15.92 -24.56
N LYS A 318 18.01 14.84 -24.36
CA LYS A 318 19.36 14.73 -24.94
C LYS A 318 19.32 14.76 -26.47
N GLU A 319 18.36 14.11 -27.11
CA GLU A 319 18.22 14.16 -28.57
C GLU A 319 17.95 15.58 -29.08
N CYS A 320 16.97 16.26 -28.48
CA CYS A 320 16.56 17.62 -28.86
C CYS A 320 17.62 18.69 -28.52
N LEU A 321 18.39 18.48 -27.45
CA LEU A 321 19.40 19.42 -26.95
C LEU A 321 20.85 18.93 -27.18
N SER A 322 21.05 18.00 -28.11
CA SER A 322 22.30 17.26 -28.33
C SER A 322 23.54 18.13 -28.62
N ASN A 323 23.35 19.34 -29.13
CA ASN A 323 24.45 20.30 -29.39
C ASN A 323 24.88 21.10 -28.16
N TYR A 324 24.27 20.82 -27.01
CA TYR A 324 24.41 21.57 -25.80
C TYR A 324 24.82 20.61 -24.65
N LYS A 325 25.89 20.96 -23.91
CA LYS A 325 26.25 20.33 -22.62
C LYS A 325 25.15 20.48 -21.54
N GLU A 326 24.10 21.26 -21.84
CA GLU A 326 22.95 21.71 -21.07
C GLU A 326 21.95 20.58 -20.72
N SER A 327 22.04 19.42 -21.38
CA SER A 327 21.36 18.20 -20.91
C SER A 327 21.74 17.80 -19.49
N ARG A 328 22.85 18.32 -18.94
CA ARG A 328 23.33 18.07 -17.58
C ARG A 328 22.65 18.87 -16.48
N ILE A 329 21.89 19.92 -16.79
CA ILE A 329 21.25 20.79 -15.77
C ILE A 329 19.79 20.38 -15.53
N ILE A 330 19.10 19.96 -16.60
CA ILE A 330 17.69 19.56 -16.53
C ILE A 330 17.51 18.19 -15.83
N LEU A 331 18.49 17.28 -15.96
CA LEU A 331 18.42 15.93 -15.40
C LEU A 331 18.55 15.85 -13.87
N PRO A 332 19.48 16.57 -13.20
CA PRO A 332 19.58 16.56 -11.74
C PRO A 332 18.40 17.24 -11.04
N GLU A 333 17.86 18.30 -11.65
CA GLU A 333 16.67 19.00 -11.15
C GLU A 333 15.46 18.03 -11.17
N PHE A 334 15.39 17.19 -12.20
CA PHE A 334 14.41 16.13 -12.32
C PHE A 334 14.58 14.99 -11.29
N GLU A 335 15.81 14.50 -11.06
CA GLU A 335 16.08 13.51 -10.01
C GLU A 335 15.72 14.02 -8.62
N THR A 336 15.88 15.33 -8.40
CA THR A 336 15.53 16.01 -7.15
C THR A 336 14.01 16.10 -6.98
N ILE A 337 13.27 16.40 -8.06
CA ILE A 337 11.79 16.45 -8.10
C ILE A 337 11.16 15.10 -7.72
N ILE A 338 11.66 13.99 -8.28
CA ILE A 338 11.15 12.64 -7.95
C ILE A 338 11.42 12.29 -6.48
N GLN A 339 12.55 12.75 -5.93
CA GLN A 339 12.91 12.46 -4.54
C GLN A 339 12.20 13.37 -3.53
N ALA A 340 11.76 14.56 -3.95
CA ALA A 340 11.10 15.54 -3.10
C ALA A 340 9.60 15.27 -2.88
N ASN A 341 8.95 14.48 -3.74
CA ASN A 341 7.53 14.17 -3.67
C ASN A 341 7.31 12.67 -3.35
N PRO A 342 7.33 12.26 -2.06
CA PRO A 342 7.03 10.88 -1.70
C PRO A 342 5.61 10.52 -2.12
N ILE A 343 5.48 9.36 -2.75
CA ILE A 343 4.22 8.84 -3.26
C ILE A 343 3.58 8.06 -2.12
N GLU A 344 2.59 8.64 -1.45
CA GLU A 344 1.88 8.00 -0.34
C GLU A 344 0.63 7.27 -0.84
N LEU A 345 0.42 6.06 -0.32
CA LEU A 345 -0.74 5.23 -0.64
C LEU A 345 -2.03 5.90 -0.11
N PRO A 346 -3.10 6.03 -0.92
CA PRO A 346 -4.36 6.59 -0.45
C PRO A 346 -4.94 5.81 0.74
N SER A 347 -5.58 6.50 1.68
CA SER A 347 -6.32 5.86 2.78
C SER A 347 -7.68 5.33 2.30
N ASN A 348 -8.05 4.10 2.68
CA ASN A 348 -9.33 3.43 2.37
C ASN A 348 -9.44 2.91 0.92
N LEU A 349 -8.44 2.18 0.45
CA LEU A 349 -8.41 1.63 -0.91
C LEU A 349 -9.36 0.44 -1.13
N PHE A 350 -9.87 -0.17 -0.05
CA PHE A 350 -10.66 -1.39 -0.14
C PHE A 350 -11.99 -1.28 0.62
N ASN A 351 -13.08 -1.18 -0.12
CA ASN A 351 -14.44 -1.16 0.42
C ASN A 351 -15.32 -2.20 -0.27
N LEU A 352 -16.01 -3.02 0.52
CA LEU A 352 -16.99 -3.97 -0.03
C LEU A 352 -18.34 -3.25 -0.29
N PRO A 353 -18.98 -3.51 -1.43
CA PRO A 353 -20.25 -2.90 -1.79
C PRO A 353 -21.38 -3.32 -0.84
N GLU A 354 -22.42 -2.48 -0.73
CA GLU A 354 -23.60 -2.80 0.07
C GLU A 354 -24.43 -3.92 -0.57
N PRO A 355 -24.97 -4.87 0.23
CA PRO A 355 -25.86 -5.89 -0.30
C PRO A 355 -27.17 -5.27 -0.81
N LYS A 356 -27.61 -5.67 -2.00
CA LYS A 356 -28.91 -5.26 -2.58
C LYS A 356 -30.02 -6.18 -2.07
N GLU A 357 -31.05 -5.62 -1.43
CA GLU A 357 -32.26 -6.37 -1.05
C GLU A 357 -33.09 -6.76 -2.27
N LYS A 358 -33.67 -7.97 -2.26
CA LYS A 358 -34.66 -8.45 -3.25
C LYS A 358 -35.91 -8.94 -2.52
N SER A 359 -37.10 -8.61 -3.05
CA SER A 359 -38.41 -9.05 -2.54
C SER A 359 -39.22 -9.79 -3.61
N ASN A 360 -39.91 -10.89 -3.26
CA ASN A 360 -40.82 -11.64 -4.15
C ASN A 360 -42.10 -12.10 -3.40
N SER A 361 -43.22 -12.36 -4.12
CA SER A 361 -44.56 -12.76 -3.62
C SER A 361 -45.19 -13.94 -4.40
N LYS A 362 -46.13 -14.72 -3.82
CA LYS A 362 -46.85 -15.87 -4.47
C LYS A 362 -48.32 -16.07 -4.02
N TRP A 363 -49.09 -16.86 -4.80
CA TRP A 363 -50.51 -17.24 -4.67
C TRP A 363 -50.71 -18.67 -4.10
N GLU A 364 -51.70 -18.89 -3.21
CA GLU A 364 -52.01 -20.23 -2.67
C GLU A 364 -53.51 -20.48 -2.33
N LYS A 365 -53.85 -21.74 -2.03
CA LYS A 365 -55.21 -22.24 -1.70
C LYS A 365 -55.55 -21.98 -0.22
N VAL A 366 -56.75 -21.47 0.07
CA VAL A 366 -57.09 -20.88 1.39
C VAL A 366 -58.29 -21.56 2.08
N GLY A 367 -58.89 -22.57 1.45
CA GLY A 367 -59.94 -23.40 2.05
C GLY A 367 -60.60 -24.36 1.06
N THR A 368 -61.74 -24.94 1.45
CA THR A 368 -62.67 -25.69 0.59
C THR A 368 -64.06 -25.08 0.70
N GLU A 369 -64.77 -24.94 -0.42
CA GLU A 369 -66.16 -24.50 -0.46
C GLU A 369 -67.06 -25.63 -0.96
N LYS A 370 -68.24 -25.77 -0.33
CA LYS A 370 -69.29 -26.68 -0.79
C LYS A 370 -70.04 -26.01 -1.93
N TYR A 371 -70.18 -26.69 -3.05
CA TYR A 371 -71.06 -26.30 -4.13
C TYR A 371 -71.98 -27.46 -4.46
N SER A 372 -73.22 -27.15 -4.80
CA SER A 372 -74.16 -28.14 -5.30
C SER A 372 -74.15 -28.13 -6.82
N TYR A 373 -74.29 -29.30 -7.43
CA TYR A 373 -74.67 -29.38 -8.84
C TYR A 373 -75.87 -30.32 -8.96
N GLU A 374 -76.77 -29.96 -9.85
CA GLU A 374 -77.97 -30.73 -10.17
C GLU A 374 -77.64 -31.58 -11.39
N HIS A 375 -77.94 -32.87 -11.32
CA HIS A 375 -77.84 -33.76 -12.46
C HIS A 375 -79.15 -34.50 -12.65
N ASP A 376 -79.48 -34.72 -13.91
CA ASP A 376 -80.76 -35.31 -14.32
C ASP A 376 -80.55 -36.80 -14.61
N THR A 377 -81.21 -37.66 -13.84
CA THR A 377 -81.21 -39.11 -14.09
C THR A 377 -82.52 -39.46 -14.81
N GLY A 378 -82.52 -39.41 -16.13
CA GLY A 378 -83.71 -39.73 -16.96
C GLY A 378 -84.24 -41.17 -16.76
N THR A 379 -85.43 -41.56 -17.23
CA THR A 379 -86.26 -41.03 -18.34
C THR A 379 -87.78 -41.21 -18.14
N CYS A 380 -88.30 -41.41 -16.91
CA CYS A 380 -89.75 -41.53 -16.71
C CYS A 380 -90.38 -40.64 -15.61
N PHE A 381 -89.58 -39.97 -14.78
CA PHE A 381 -90.03 -38.92 -13.86
C PHE A 381 -88.86 -37.95 -13.67
N GLU A 382 -89.05 -36.66 -13.97
CA GLU A 382 -88.04 -35.62 -13.77
C GLU A 382 -87.89 -35.34 -12.27
N GLU A 383 -87.03 -36.09 -11.59
CA GLU A 383 -86.58 -35.78 -10.24
C GLU A 383 -85.19 -35.16 -10.30
N ILE A 384 -85.10 -33.86 -10.00
CA ILE A 384 -83.83 -33.15 -9.89
C ILE A 384 -83.16 -33.57 -8.58
N HIS A 385 -81.98 -34.19 -8.67
CA HIS A 385 -81.17 -34.52 -7.50
C HIS A 385 -80.02 -33.53 -7.33
N THR A 386 -80.03 -32.82 -6.20
CA THR A 386 -78.96 -31.90 -5.80
C THR A 386 -77.89 -32.65 -5.01
N GLU A 387 -76.73 -32.88 -5.61
CA GLU A 387 -75.57 -33.44 -4.92
C GLU A 387 -74.62 -32.33 -4.44
N TRP A 388 -74.06 -32.51 -3.24
CA TRP A 388 -73.09 -31.58 -2.66
C TRP A 388 -71.67 -32.09 -2.86
N SER A 389 -70.82 -31.30 -3.51
CA SER A 389 -69.38 -31.58 -3.66
C SER A 389 -68.54 -30.44 -3.07
N THR A 390 -67.29 -30.72 -2.74
CA THR A 390 -66.33 -29.74 -2.21
C THR A 390 -65.24 -29.44 -3.23
N ARG A 391 -65.04 -28.16 -3.55
CA ARG A 391 -63.88 -27.70 -4.34
C ARG A 391 -62.96 -26.80 -3.52
N ASP A 392 -61.73 -26.71 -3.98
CA ASP A 392 -60.69 -25.89 -3.37
C ASP A 392 -60.96 -24.40 -3.59
N LYS A 393 -61.13 -23.64 -2.50
CA LYS A 393 -61.23 -22.18 -2.53
C LYS A 393 -59.83 -21.58 -2.58
N LYS A 394 -59.50 -20.91 -3.68
CA LYS A 394 -58.24 -20.17 -3.87
C LYS A 394 -58.50 -18.67 -3.68
N ASP A 395 -57.63 -17.99 -2.97
CA ASP A 395 -57.72 -16.55 -2.66
C ASP A 395 -56.29 -15.99 -2.48
N TRP A 396 -56.12 -14.67 -2.61
CA TRP A 396 -54.82 -14.02 -2.47
C TRP A 396 -54.41 -13.93 -0.99
N VAL A 397 -53.66 -14.92 -0.49
CA VAL A 397 -53.03 -14.82 0.83
C VAL A 397 -51.74 -14.02 0.71
N SER A 398 -51.68 -12.85 1.33
CA SER A 398 -50.43 -12.10 1.45
C SER A 398 -49.51 -12.78 2.47
N TYR A 399 -48.33 -13.18 2.04
CA TYR A 399 -47.23 -13.63 2.89
C TYR A 399 -46.09 -12.60 2.89
N LYS A 400 -45.38 -12.51 4.01
CA LYS A 400 -44.05 -11.89 4.05
C LYS A 400 -43.03 -13.03 3.92
N VAL A 401 -42.30 -13.04 2.81
CA VAL A 401 -41.28 -14.05 2.51
C VAL A 401 -39.90 -13.43 2.69
N LEU A 402 -39.06 -14.04 3.52
CA LEU A 402 -37.64 -13.72 3.64
C LEU A 402 -36.82 -14.90 3.14
N GLU A 403 -36.09 -14.68 2.05
CA GLU A 403 -35.15 -15.65 1.50
C GLU A 403 -33.73 -15.28 1.95
N LEU A 404 -33.10 -16.16 2.71
CA LEU A 404 -31.72 -16.01 3.17
C LEU A 404 -30.81 -16.99 2.44
N PRO A 405 -29.59 -16.57 2.07
CA PRO A 405 -28.63 -17.46 1.43
C PRO A 405 -28.18 -18.58 2.39
N SER A 406 -27.82 -19.73 1.83
CA SER A 406 -27.12 -20.78 2.56
C SER A 406 -25.72 -20.32 3.01
N ALA A 407 -25.03 -21.12 3.82
CA ALA A 407 -23.63 -20.86 4.18
C ALA A 407 -22.74 -20.67 2.94
N ASP A 408 -22.94 -21.48 1.91
CA ASP A 408 -22.23 -21.35 0.63
C ASP A 408 -22.66 -20.11 -0.13
N GLY A 409 -23.96 -19.79 -0.15
CA GLY A 409 -24.45 -18.55 -0.78
C GLY A 409 -23.92 -17.28 -0.10
N MET A 410 -23.75 -17.28 1.22
CA MET A 410 -23.11 -16.17 1.95
C MET A 410 -21.63 -16.05 1.57
N ALA A 411 -20.90 -17.17 1.56
CA ALA A 411 -19.50 -17.22 1.18
C ALA A 411 -19.28 -16.76 -0.28
N GLU A 412 -20.15 -17.16 -1.19
CA GLU A 412 -20.13 -16.72 -2.59
C GLU A 412 -20.37 -15.20 -2.69
N GLN A 413 -21.34 -14.65 -1.95
CA GLN A 413 -21.58 -13.21 -1.94
C GLN A 413 -20.39 -12.41 -1.38
N TRP A 414 -19.74 -12.89 -0.31
CA TRP A 414 -18.52 -12.24 0.20
C TRP A 414 -17.35 -12.36 -0.78
N THR A 415 -17.22 -13.51 -1.44
CA THR A 415 -16.21 -13.74 -2.50
C THR A 415 -16.41 -12.77 -3.67
N ASN A 416 -17.65 -12.62 -4.13
CA ASN A 416 -18.01 -11.66 -5.16
C ASN A 416 -17.73 -10.22 -4.72
N GLY A 417 -18.04 -9.90 -3.46
CA GLY A 417 -17.69 -8.61 -2.86
C GLY A 417 -16.18 -8.35 -2.90
N ILE A 418 -15.35 -9.32 -2.52
CA ILE A 418 -13.88 -9.20 -2.58
C ILE A 418 -13.41 -8.97 -4.02
N SER A 419 -13.99 -9.65 -5.01
CA SER A 419 -13.67 -9.42 -6.42
C SER A 419 -14.01 -8.00 -6.86
N LEU A 420 -15.19 -7.48 -6.52
CA LEU A 420 -15.60 -6.11 -6.86
C LEU A 420 -14.72 -5.06 -6.18
N ALA A 421 -14.34 -5.31 -4.92
CA ALA A 421 -13.42 -4.43 -4.19
C ALA A 421 -12.00 -4.47 -4.77
N LYS A 422 -11.54 -5.64 -5.26
CA LYS A 422 -10.29 -5.76 -6.03
C LYS A 422 -10.35 -4.93 -7.33
N ASP A 423 -11.46 -4.95 -8.05
CA ASP A 423 -11.62 -4.13 -9.26
C ASP A 423 -11.59 -2.63 -8.93
N SER A 424 -12.23 -2.23 -7.83
CA SER A 424 -12.23 -0.84 -7.34
C SER A 424 -10.83 -0.41 -6.89
N LEU A 425 -10.09 -1.27 -6.19
CA LEU A 425 -8.69 -1.04 -5.81
C LEU A 425 -7.83 -0.74 -7.04
N TRP A 426 -8.03 -1.47 -8.14
CA TRP A 426 -7.29 -1.22 -9.37
C TRP A 426 -7.63 0.13 -10.00
N GLU A 427 -8.86 0.63 -9.87
CA GLU A 427 -9.23 1.97 -10.32
C GLU A 427 -8.54 3.05 -9.50
N GLU A 428 -8.56 2.93 -8.18
CA GLU A 428 -7.91 3.88 -7.28
C GLU A 428 -6.40 3.91 -7.52
N LEU A 429 -5.77 2.74 -7.70
CA LEU A 429 -4.35 2.65 -8.07
C LEU A 429 -4.08 3.26 -9.45
N ALA A 430 -5.02 3.17 -10.40
CA ALA A 430 -4.89 3.81 -11.72
C ALA A 430 -4.78 5.32 -11.59
N ILE A 431 -5.74 5.91 -10.87
CA ILE A 431 -5.87 7.35 -10.67
C ILE A 431 -4.60 7.83 -9.97
N TRP A 432 -4.23 7.17 -8.89
CA TRP A 432 -3.04 7.52 -8.12
C TRP A 432 -1.73 7.47 -8.94
N ILE A 433 -1.52 6.43 -9.76
CA ILE A 433 -0.34 6.35 -10.64
C ILE A 433 -0.36 7.45 -11.71
N SER A 434 -1.51 7.70 -12.33
CA SER A 434 -1.68 8.78 -13.31
C SER A 434 -1.40 10.14 -12.69
N ASP A 435 -1.93 10.43 -11.51
CA ASP A 435 -1.73 11.71 -10.81
C ASP A 435 -0.26 11.92 -10.43
N ALA A 436 0.41 10.88 -9.92
CA ALA A 436 1.84 10.93 -9.60
C ALA A 436 2.70 11.22 -10.85
N PHE A 437 2.37 10.57 -11.97
CA PHE A 437 3.05 10.80 -13.24
C PHE A 437 2.76 12.19 -13.81
N GLU A 438 1.49 12.62 -13.80
CA GLU A 438 1.08 13.94 -14.25
C GLU A 438 1.78 15.05 -13.46
N SER A 439 1.81 14.94 -12.13
CA SER A 439 2.55 15.87 -11.26
C SER A 439 4.02 15.95 -11.66
N THR A 440 4.67 14.80 -11.86
CA THR A 440 6.08 14.73 -12.27
C THR A 440 6.32 15.39 -13.63
N LEU A 441 5.43 15.17 -14.60
CA LEU A 441 5.53 15.78 -15.93
C LEU A 441 5.24 17.27 -15.96
N ASN A 442 4.31 17.73 -15.13
CA ASN A 442 4.00 19.16 -15.01
C ASN A 442 5.22 19.90 -14.46
N GLN A 443 5.87 19.35 -13.42
CA GLN A 443 7.11 19.90 -12.88
C GLN A 443 8.24 19.92 -13.92
N TYR A 444 8.35 18.89 -14.76
CA TYR A 444 9.31 18.89 -15.88
C TYR A 444 9.00 19.99 -16.92
N SER A 445 7.72 20.14 -17.27
CA SER A 445 7.28 21.17 -18.21
C SER A 445 7.56 22.57 -17.67
N ASP A 446 7.33 22.79 -16.37
CA ASP A 446 7.64 24.04 -15.69
C ASP A 446 9.15 24.31 -15.70
N ALA A 447 9.99 23.32 -15.41
CA ALA A 447 11.45 23.46 -15.50
C ALA A 447 11.91 23.86 -16.91
N LEU A 448 11.34 23.25 -17.95
CA LEU A 448 11.63 23.62 -19.34
C LEU A 448 11.19 25.06 -19.68
N ILE A 449 10.01 25.48 -19.20
CA ILE A 449 9.51 26.85 -19.40
C ILE A 449 10.41 27.86 -18.68
N HIS A 450 10.85 27.54 -17.46
CA HIS A 450 11.78 28.36 -16.69
C HIS A 450 13.13 28.48 -17.40
N PHE A 451 13.67 27.37 -17.91
CA PHE A 451 14.88 27.37 -18.72
C PHE A 451 14.74 28.22 -19.98
N GLN A 452 13.62 28.07 -20.71
CA GLN A 452 13.33 28.88 -21.89
C GLN A 452 13.34 30.38 -21.59
N LYS A 453 12.72 30.77 -20.48
CA LYS A 453 12.66 32.17 -20.03
C LYS A 453 14.06 32.69 -19.67
N PHE A 454 14.81 31.92 -18.87
CA PHE A 454 16.18 32.26 -18.50
C PHE A 454 17.07 32.45 -19.73
N PHE A 455 17.04 31.50 -20.67
CA PHE A 455 17.82 31.57 -21.90
C PHE A 455 17.49 32.82 -22.72
N LYS A 456 16.20 33.13 -22.86
CA LYS A 456 15.74 34.35 -23.55
C LYS A 456 16.27 35.61 -22.89
N GLU A 457 16.16 35.71 -21.56
CA GLU A 457 16.65 36.87 -20.80
C GLU A 457 18.17 37.05 -20.95
N GLU A 458 18.95 35.97 -20.97
CA GLU A 458 20.40 36.05 -21.17
C GLU A 458 20.80 36.41 -22.60
N CYS A 459 20.06 35.95 -23.61
CA CYS A 459 20.23 36.43 -24.98
C CYS A 459 19.91 37.93 -25.10
N ASP A 460 18.80 38.38 -24.52
CA ASP A 460 18.40 39.79 -24.55
C ASP A 460 19.47 40.68 -23.88
N LYS A 461 20.01 40.23 -22.73
CA LYS A 461 21.16 40.90 -22.12
C LYS A 461 22.35 40.90 -23.07
N GLN A 462 22.77 39.76 -23.61
CA GLN A 462 23.95 39.73 -24.48
C GLN A 462 23.83 40.66 -25.69
N ILE A 463 22.64 40.80 -26.29
CA ILE A 463 22.41 41.78 -27.36
C ILE A 463 22.75 43.19 -26.86
N MET A 464 22.21 43.60 -25.70
CA MET A 464 22.54 44.91 -25.10
C MET A 464 24.05 45.07 -24.86
N PHE A 465 24.72 44.02 -24.38
CA PHE A 465 26.16 44.09 -24.08
C PHE A 465 27.03 44.17 -25.35
N ILE A 466 26.65 43.52 -26.45
CA ILE A 466 27.33 43.67 -27.74
C ILE A 466 27.14 45.10 -28.27
N GLU A 467 25.95 45.66 -28.08
CA GLU A 467 25.65 47.05 -28.46
C GLU A 467 26.46 48.08 -27.63
N GLU A 468 26.78 47.75 -26.37
CA GLU A 468 27.42 48.69 -25.43
C GLU A 468 28.95 48.54 -25.29
N ASN A 469 29.53 47.33 -25.24
CA ASN A 469 30.98 47.09 -24.98
C ASN A 469 31.43 45.62 -25.24
N GLY A 470 31.28 45.11 -26.46
CA GLY A 470 31.47 43.69 -26.79
C GLY A 470 32.82 43.04 -26.40
N GLU A 471 33.98 43.64 -26.73
CA GLU A 471 35.29 42.98 -26.55
C GLU A 471 35.73 42.86 -25.08
N ALA A 472 35.51 43.90 -24.26
CA ALA A 472 35.92 43.92 -22.85
C ALA A 472 35.14 42.91 -21.99
N GLU A 473 33.87 42.67 -22.32
CA GLU A 473 33.04 41.75 -21.54
C GLU A 473 33.33 40.28 -21.90
N ILE A 474 33.74 39.99 -23.14
CA ILE A 474 34.19 38.64 -23.55
C ILE A 474 35.41 38.20 -22.75
N GLU A 475 36.40 39.08 -22.59
CA GLU A 475 37.64 38.78 -21.87
C GLU A 475 37.36 38.46 -20.38
N LYS A 476 36.47 39.23 -19.76
CA LYS A 476 35.99 39.02 -18.39
C LYS A 476 35.24 37.70 -18.20
N TRP A 477 34.42 37.28 -19.16
CA TRP A 477 33.75 35.97 -19.11
C TRP A 477 34.72 34.79 -19.30
N ASN A 478 35.78 34.97 -20.08
CA ASN A 478 36.84 33.96 -20.18
C ASN A 478 37.59 33.79 -18.85
N GLU A 479 37.87 34.88 -18.13
CA GLU A 479 38.44 34.79 -16.77
C GLU A 479 37.51 34.08 -15.78
N ILE A 480 36.21 34.38 -15.82
CA ILE A 480 35.21 33.72 -14.97
C ILE A 480 35.18 32.21 -15.25
N LEU A 481 35.21 31.80 -16.53
CA LEU A 481 35.23 30.38 -16.90
C LEU A 481 36.49 29.65 -16.42
N GLU A 482 37.66 30.28 -16.50
CA GLU A 482 38.90 29.65 -15.99
C GLU A 482 38.84 29.44 -14.48
N ARG A 483 38.37 30.44 -13.72
CA ARG A 483 38.13 30.28 -12.28
C ARG A 483 37.09 29.21 -11.98
N LEU A 484 36.08 29.06 -12.83
CA LEU A 484 35.05 28.04 -12.68
C LEU A 484 35.59 26.63 -12.93
N LYS A 485 36.49 26.44 -13.92
CA LYS A 485 37.21 25.18 -14.14
C LYS A 485 38.08 24.80 -12.94
N GLU A 486 38.81 25.77 -12.38
CA GLU A 486 39.63 25.55 -11.18
C GLU A 486 38.75 25.11 -10.01
N THR A 487 37.64 25.80 -9.78
CA THR A 487 36.69 25.46 -8.70
C THR A 487 36.04 24.09 -8.93
N ARG A 488 35.74 23.73 -10.19
CA ARG A 488 35.19 22.42 -10.57
C ARG A 488 36.20 21.29 -10.34
N SER A 489 37.49 21.54 -10.51
CA SER A 489 38.56 20.60 -10.13
C SER A 489 38.56 20.31 -8.64
N VAL A 490 38.37 21.34 -7.81
CA VAL A 490 38.26 21.20 -6.34
C VAL A 490 36.97 20.46 -5.97
N TYR A 491 35.85 20.80 -6.62
CA TYR A 491 34.56 20.14 -6.45
C TYR A 491 34.63 18.64 -6.76
N ASN A 492 35.17 18.24 -7.92
CA ASN A 492 35.28 16.83 -8.29
C ASN A 492 36.16 16.05 -7.29
N LYS A 493 37.25 16.65 -6.79
CA LYS A 493 38.07 16.05 -5.74
C LYS A 493 37.33 15.86 -4.42
N LEU A 494 36.40 16.75 -4.08
CA LEU A 494 35.56 16.63 -2.89
C LEU A 494 34.46 15.57 -3.08
N LYS A 495 33.81 15.56 -4.25
CA LYS A 495 32.79 14.58 -4.65
C LYS A 495 33.39 13.17 -4.67
N ASP A 496 34.54 12.99 -5.32
CA ASP A 496 35.25 11.71 -5.38
C ASP A 496 35.65 11.23 -3.98
N LYS A 497 36.16 12.11 -3.10
CA LYS A 497 36.49 11.73 -1.71
C LYS A 497 35.27 11.44 -0.84
N ALA A 498 34.09 11.96 -1.18
CA ALA A 498 32.84 11.67 -0.49
C ALA A 498 32.17 10.38 -0.98
N ILE A 499 32.41 10.00 -2.25
CA ILE A 499 31.78 8.85 -2.92
C ILE A 499 32.71 7.62 -3.00
N THR A 500 34.03 7.79 -2.90
CA THR A 500 34.98 6.66 -2.92
C THR A 500 35.49 6.28 -1.54
N LYS A 501 34.93 5.19 -0.99
CA LYS A 501 35.75 4.08 -0.51
C LYS A 501 35.09 2.70 -0.71
N ASP A 502 34.51 2.46 -1.89
CA ASP A 502 34.39 1.10 -2.41
C ASP A 502 35.61 0.80 -3.29
N GLY A 503 36.53 0.03 -2.72
CA GLY A 503 37.75 -0.46 -3.34
C GLY A 503 38.31 -1.65 -2.57
N VAL A 504 37.43 -2.61 -2.26
CA VAL A 504 37.56 -4.08 -2.02
C VAL A 504 36.41 -4.54 -1.14
#